data_AF-A0A962PIZ2-F1
#
_entry.id   AF-A0A962PIZ2-F1
#
_cell.length_a   1.000
_cell.length_b   1.000
_cell.length_c   1.000
_cell.angle_alpha   90.00
_cell.angle_beta   90.00
_cell.angle_gamma   90.00
#
_symmetry.space_group_name_H-M   'P 1'
#
loop_
_entity.id
_entity.type
_entity.pdbx_description
1 polymer ?
#
loop_
_entity_poly.entity_id
_entity_poly.type
_entity_poly.pdbx_seq_one_letter_code
_entity_poly.pdbx_strand_id
1 'polypeptide(L)'
;MQTLGQRKIILCFLLTVLALLAPWHKAPAYAQKDQTLEELVTGDKNSKKSGVKSGADLAYDFFEKCSTDPDYFVKEKTQKEYCRCKAEKMSTSLSRSELLNLKEDSERGSIARDHMRMYADSVCMSPAIKSYTYGVCMKDPQFKKILLGKSEICKCMSRYVDYYIGRQIPNILVRASTQEPLSLDALSFFLRSPEYDQMYGMYRERCYTEVTYSQANK
;
A
#
# COMPACT_ATOMS: atom_id res chain seq x y z
N MET A 1 10.34 -52.37 35.95
CA MET A 1 11.60 -51.61 36.12
C MET A 1 11.94 -50.93 34.81
N GLN A 2 11.43 -49.71 34.58
CA GLN A 2 11.80 -48.90 33.42
C GLN A 2 13.04 -48.08 33.77
N THR A 3 14.06 -48.19 32.92
CA THR A 3 15.42 -47.71 33.18
C THR A 3 15.51 -46.18 33.14
N LEU A 4 16.23 -45.61 34.11
CA LEU A 4 16.49 -44.17 34.27
C LEU A 4 17.09 -43.47 33.02
N GLY A 5 17.53 -44.22 32.01
CA GLY A 5 18.14 -43.69 30.78
C GLY A 5 17.17 -42.99 29.82
N GLN A 6 15.90 -43.42 29.73
CA GLN A 6 14.95 -42.82 28.78
C GLN A 6 14.47 -41.42 29.19
N ARG A 7 14.53 -41.07 30.49
CA ARG A 7 14.08 -39.75 30.97
C ARG A 7 15.03 -38.61 30.58
N LYS A 8 16.32 -38.88 30.35
CA LYS A 8 17.29 -37.85 29.96
C LYS A 8 17.19 -37.44 28.49
N ILE A 9 16.81 -38.37 27.61
CA ILE A 9 16.71 -38.11 26.17
C ILE A 9 15.48 -37.26 25.84
N ILE A 10 14.36 -37.49 26.54
CA ILE A 10 13.12 -36.71 26.35
C ILE A 10 13.29 -35.26 26.82
N LEU A 11 14.08 -35.01 27.87
CA LEU A 11 14.33 -33.64 28.35
C LEU A 11 15.17 -32.81 27.37
N CYS A 12 16.14 -33.41 26.68
CA CYS A 12 16.95 -32.69 25.69
C CYS A 12 16.14 -32.31 24.43
N PHE A 13 15.19 -33.15 23.99
CA PHE A 13 14.34 -32.83 22.85
C PHE A 13 13.31 -31.73 23.13
N LEU A 14 12.81 -31.64 24.37
CA LEU A 14 11.89 -30.56 24.76
C LEU A 14 12.58 -29.19 24.83
N LEU A 15 13.86 -29.14 25.21
CA LEU A 15 14.63 -27.88 25.28
C LEU A 15 15.01 -27.33 23.89
N THR A 16 15.25 -28.19 22.89
CA THR A 16 15.53 -27.73 21.51
C THR A 16 14.28 -27.24 20.78
N VAL A 17 13.10 -27.82 21.05
CA VAL A 17 11.83 -27.36 20.46
C VAL A 17 11.38 -26.01 21.05
N LEU A 18 11.65 -25.72 22.34
CA LEU A 18 11.34 -24.40 22.91
C LEU A 18 12.24 -23.28 22.39
N ALA A 19 13.48 -23.56 21.98
CA ALA A 19 14.38 -22.56 21.40
C ALA A 19 13.97 -22.11 19.98
N LEU A 20 13.19 -22.93 19.25
CA LEU A 20 12.63 -22.59 17.94
C LEU A 20 11.32 -21.78 18.02
N LEU A 21 10.75 -21.62 19.22
CA LEU A 21 9.58 -20.78 19.48
C LEU A 21 9.95 -19.41 20.07
N ALA A 22 11.24 -19.08 20.17
CA ALA A 22 11.64 -17.71 20.49
C ALA A 22 11.08 -16.78 19.40
N PRO A 23 10.32 -15.73 19.75
CA PRO A 23 9.75 -14.82 18.77
C PRO A 23 10.89 -14.06 18.08
N TRP A 24 11.29 -14.56 16.91
CA TRP A 24 11.89 -13.72 15.89
C TRP A 24 10.86 -12.62 15.56
N HIS A 25 11.37 -11.41 15.33
CA HIS A 25 10.62 -10.21 14.92
C HIS A 25 10.10 -9.32 16.06
N LYS A 26 11.04 -8.56 16.63
CA LYS A 26 10.85 -7.11 16.57
C LYS A 26 11.86 -6.57 15.59
N ALA A 27 11.44 -6.41 14.33
CA ALA A 27 12.18 -5.58 13.39
C ALA A 27 12.39 -4.21 14.07
N PRO A 28 13.58 -3.60 13.97
CA PRO A 28 13.78 -2.26 14.48
C PRO A 28 12.73 -1.36 13.83
N ALA A 29 11.88 -0.76 14.67
CA ALA A 29 11.05 0.34 14.25
C ALA A 29 12.00 1.50 13.94
N TYR A 30 12.38 1.64 12.67
CA TYR A 30 13.02 2.86 12.19
C TYR A 30 12.00 3.98 12.41
N ALA A 31 12.18 4.73 13.49
CA ALA A 31 11.48 5.97 13.74
C ALA A 31 11.96 7.00 12.71
N GLN A 32 11.45 6.87 11.49
CA GLN A 32 11.65 7.84 10.43
C GLN A 32 10.81 9.06 10.83
N LYS A 33 11.49 10.16 11.16
CA LYS A 33 10.87 11.44 11.49
C LYS A 33 10.03 11.84 10.28
N ASP A 34 8.69 11.84 10.42
CA ASP A 34 7.75 12.25 9.37
C ASP A 34 8.02 13.72 9.03
N GLN A 35 8.92 13.99 8.08
CA GLN A 35 9.08 15.30 7.48
C GLN A 35 7.98 15.48 6.45
N THR A 36 7.25 16.57 6.55
CA THR A 36 6.19 16.86 5.58
C THR A 36 6.81 17.15 4.20
N LEU A 37 6.09 16.83 3.11
CA LEU A 37 6.53 17.15 1.74
C LEU A 37 6.89 18.65 1.59
N GLU A 38 6.18 19.52 2.32
CA GLU A 38 6.44 20.96 2.39
C GLU A 38 7.76 21.30 3.09
N GLU A 39 8.13 20.57 4.15
CA GLU A 39 9.46 20.68 4.79
C GLU A 39 10.58 20.20 3.88
N LEU A 40 10.36 19.14 3.10
CA LEU A 40 11.32 18.61 2.14
C LEU A 40 11.59 19.61 1.00
N VAL A 41 10.55 20.30 0.53
CA VAL A 41 10.65 21.34 -0.52
C VAL A 41 11.27 22.64 0.01
N THR A 42 10.95 23.04 1.24
CA THR A 42 11.45 24.30 1.82
C THR A 42 12.87 24.20 2.40
N GLY A 43 13.34 22.99 2.69
CA GLY A 43 14.68 22.71 3.20
C GLY A 43 15.81 22.92 2.18
N ASP A 44 15.55 22.78 0.87
CA ASP A 44 16.57 22.84 -0.17
C ASP A 44 16.75 24.25 -0.78
N LYS A 45 17.12 25.23 0.07
CA LYS A 45 17.30 26.64 -0.33
C LYS A 45 18.46 26.87 -1.32
N ASN A 46 19.30 25.87 -1.58
CA ASN A 46 20.47 25.99 -2.46
C ASN A 46 20.14 25.71 -3.94
N SER A 47 19.08 24.96 -4.23
CA SER A 47 18.65 24.63 -5.61
C SER A 47 18.16 25.86 -6.40
N LYS A 48 17.55 26.86 -5.73
CA LYS A 48 17.04 28.07 -6.39
C LYS A 48 18.10 28.95 -7.07
N LYS A 49 19.40 28.79 -6.76
CA LYS A 49 20.48 29.59 -7.38
C LYS A 49 21.01 29.03 -8.70
N SER A 50 20.83 27.74 -8.99
CA SER A 50 21.42 27.11 -10.19
C SER A 50 20.44 26.93 -11.36
N GLY A 51 19.15 27.21 -11.15
CA GLY A 51 18.10 26.90 -12.12
C GLY A 51 17.83 25.39 -12.30
N VAL A 52 18.53 24.54 -11.54
CA VAL A 52 18.41 23.09 -11.60
C VAL A 52 17.51 22.61 -10.47
N LYS A 53 16.32 22.08 -10.81
CA LYS A 53 15.38 21.50 -9.84
C LYS A 53 16.04 20.38 -9.02
N SER A 54 15.86 20.44 -7.70
CA SER A 54 16.25 19.38 -6.76
C SER A 54 15.36 18.12 -6.93
N GLY A 55 15.73 17.02 -6.27
CA GLY A 55 14.86 15.84 -6.22
C GLY A 55 13.53 16.12 -5.51
N ALA A 56 13.54 16.96 -4.47
CA ALA A 56 12.35 17.39 -3.76
C ALA A 56 11.42 18.23 -4.65
N ASP A 57 11.98 19.15 -5.45
CA ASP A 57 11.20 19.95 -6.41
C ASP A 57 10.52 19.06 -7.46
N LEU A 58 11.25 18.06 -7.99
CA LEU A 58 10.70 17.12 -8.98
C LEU A 58 9.61 16.21 -8.38
N ALA A 59 9.78 15.77 -7.14
CA ALA A 59 8.76 15.01 -6.43
C ALA A 59 7.51 15.85 -6.14
N TYR A 60 7.68 17.13 -5.83
CA TYR A 60 6.57 18.07 -5.67
C TYR A 60 5.84 18.32 -6.98
N ASP A 61 6.56 18.54 -8.09
CA ASP A 61 5.96 18.63 -9.43
C ASP A 61 5.13 17.37 -9.75
N PHE A 62 5.64 16.19 -9.36
CA PHE A 62 4.89 14.94 -9.48
C PHE A 62 3.59 14.97 -8.66
N PHE A 63 3.64 15.40 -7.40
CA PHE A 63 2.46 15.53 -6.55
C PHE A 63 1.40 16.45 -7.17
N GLU A 64 1.78 17.64 -7.64
CA GLU A 64 0.84 18.60 -8.24
C GLU A 64 0.15 18.00 -9.46
N LYS A 65 0.93 17.37 -10.35
CA LYS A 65 0.36 16.70 -11.53
C LYS A 65 -0.53 15.52 -11.14
N CYS A 66 -0.04 14.63 -10.28
CA CYS A 66 -0.74 13.42 -9.87
C CYS A 66 -2.06 13.74 -9.16
N SER A 67 -2.10 14.78 -8.32
CA SER A 67 -3.29 15.13 -7.52
C SER A 67 -4.38 15.86 -8.29
N THR A 68 -4.06 16.37 -9.49
CA THR A 68 -5.00 17.11 -10.35
C THR A 68 -5.36 16.35 -11.63
N ASP A 69 -4.81 15.15 -11.81
CA ASP A 69 -5.06 14.33 -12.98
C ASP A 69 -6.52 13.81 -12.98
N PRO A 70 -7.34 14.20 -13.97
CA PRO A 70 -8.76 13.82 -14.02
C PRO A 70 -8.98 12.34 -14.34
N ASP A 71 -7.97 11.65 -14.86
CA ASP A 71 -8.07 10.24 -15.28
C ASP A 71 -7.88 9.26 -14.11
N TYR A 72 -7.64 9.77 -12.90
CA TYR A 72 -7.56 8.95 -11.69
C TYR A 72 -8.92 8.34 -11.34
N PHE A 73 -8.92 7.03 -11.14
CA PHE A 73 -10.14 6.26 -10.87
C PHE A 73 -10.71 6.47 -9.45
N VAL A 74 -9.97 7.15 -8.57
CA VAL A 74 -10.34 7.33 -7.16
C VAL A 74 -10.87 8.73 -6.88
N LYS A 75 -11.54 8.92 -5.74
CA LYS A 75 -11.98 10.26 -5.31
C LYS A 75 -10.78 11.17 -5.10
N GLU A 76 -10.96 12.47 -5.37
CA GLU A 76 -9.96 13.52 -5.21
C GLU A 76 -9.19 13.44 -3.88
N LYS A 77 -9.89 13.24 -2.75
CA LYS A 77 -9.21 13.11 -1.44
C LYS A 77 -8.25 11.91 -1.39
N THR A 78 -8.70 10.73 -1.84
CA THR A 78 -7.88 9.51 -1.84
C THR A 78 -6.72 9.63 -2.82
N GLN A 79 -6.96 10.25 -3.97
CA GLN A 79 -5.91 10.57 -4.97
C GLN A 79 -4.85 11.48 -4.35
N LYS A 80 -5.26 12.60 -3.74
CA LYS A 80 -4.34 13.55 -3.11
C LYS A 80 -3.49 12.90 -2.02
N GLU A 81 -4.10 12.06 -1.17
CA GLU A 81 -3.38 11.30 -0.14
C GLU A 81 -2.36 10.32 -0.74
N TYR A 82 -2.75 9.59 -1.78
CA TYR A 82 -1.88 8.65 -2.49
C TYR A 82 -0.71 9.36 -3.19
N CYS A 83 -1.01 10.40 -3.98
CA CYS A 83 -0.02 11.21 -4.69
C CYS A 83 0.96 11.88 -3.72
N ARG A 84 0.48 12.37 -2.56
CA ARG A 84 1.35 12.95 -1.54
C ARG A 84 2.32 11.92 -0.97
N CYS A 85 1.80 10.74 -0.59
CA CYS A 85 2.63 9.65 -0.10
C CYS A 85 3.69 9.25 -1.15
N LYS A 86 3.28 9.12 -2.42
CA LYS A 86 4.20 8.77 -3.51
C LYS A 86 5.31 9.80 -3.65
N ALA A 87 4.97 11.09 -3.73
CA ALA A 87 5.94 12.16 -3.85
C ALA A 87 6.92 12.17 -2.67
N GLU A 88 6.43 11.98 -1.45
CA GLU A 88 7.29 11.86 -0.27
C GLU A 88 8.29 10.71 -0.41
N LYS A 89 7.82 9.49 -0.73
CA LYS A 89 8.72 8.34 -0.93
C LYS A 89 9.67 8.53 -2.10
N MET A 90 9.20 9.09 -3.21
CA MET A 90 10.01 9.43 -4.36
C MET A 90 11.13 10.40 -4.00
N SER A 91 10.84 11.45 -3.22
CA SER A 91 11.83 12.44 -2.82
C SER A 91 12.97 11.85 -1.97
N THR A 92 12.69 10.79 -1.21
CA THR A 92 13.68 10.14 -0.34
C THR A 92 14.35 8.92 -0.96
N SER A 93 13.72 8.27 -1.93
CA SER A 93 14.14 6.95 -2.43
C SER A 93 14.59 6.95 -3.88
N LEU A 94 14.24 7.97 -4.68
CA LEU A 94 14.70 8.10 -6.05
C LEU A 94 15.76 9.20 -6.14
N SER A 95 16.78 8.93 -6.94
CA SER A 95 17.74 9.94 -7.37
C SER A 95 17.07 10.96 -8.29
N ARG A 96 17.67 12.15 -8.37
CA ARG A 96 17.26 13.18 -9.32
C ARG A 96 17.22 12.68 -10.77
N SER A 97 18.19 11.84 -11.15
CA SER A 97 18.25 11.28 -12.51
C SER A 97 17.03 10.40 -12.79
N GLU A 98 16.65 9.54 -11.84
CA GLU A 98 15.47 8.68 -11.98
C GLU A 98 14.19 9.51 -12.08
N LEU A 99 14.04 10.53 -11.23
CA LEU A 99 12.87 11.42 -11.26
C LEU A 99 12.69 12.12 -12.61
N LEU A 100 13.79 12.53 -13.26
CA LEU A 100 13.74 13.13 -14.59
C LEU A 100 13.35 12.12 -15.68
N ASN A 101 13.78 10.87 -15.54
CA ASN A 101 13.57 9.84 -16.57
C ASN A 101 12.21 9.13 -16.46
N LEU A 102 11.39 9.38 -15.42
CA LEU A 102 10.12 8.67 -15.21
C LEU A 102 9.16 8.66 -16.42
N LYS A 103 9.19 9.73 -17.22
CA LYS A 103 8.31 9.90 -18.40
C LYS A 103 8.95 9.42 -19.71
N GLU A 104 10.20 8.97 -19.68
CA GLU A 104 10.92 8.55 -20.89
C GLU A 104 10.54 7.13 -21.29
N ASP A 105 10.24 6.93 -22.58
CA ASP A 105 10.12 5.59 -23.16
C ASP A 105 11.52 5.06 -23.54
N SER A 106 12.31 4.77 -22.51
CA SER A 106 13.70 4.29 -22.61
C SER A 106 13.98 3.24 -21.54
N GLU A 107 15.08 2.50 -21.66
CA GLU A 107 15.53 1.56 -20.62
C GLU A 107 15.71 2.27 -19.27
N ARG A 108 16.29 3.47 -19.27
CA ARG A 108 16.45 4.29 -18.06
C ARG A 108 15.12 4.71 -17.47
N GLY A 109 14.16 5.09 -18.32
CA GLY A 109 12.81 5.42 -17.87
C GLY A 109 12.09 4.20 -17.30
N SER A 110 12.27 3.02 -17.89
CA SER A 110 11.74 1.76 -17.37
C SER A 110 12.29 1.46 -15.97
N ILE A 111 13.61 1.52 -15.79
CA ILE A 111 14.26 1.30 -14.49
C ILE A 111 13.76 2.31 -13.46
N ALA A 112 13.67 3.60 -13.83
CA ALA A 112 13.16 4.64 -12.94
C ALA A 112 11.71 4.39 -12.50
N ARG A 113 10.84 3.94 -13.42
CA ARG A 113 9.45 3.59 -13.10
C ARG A 113 9.36 2.34 -12.23
N ASP A 114 10.20 1.34 -12.44
CA ASP A 114 10.24 0.14 -11.59
C ASP A 114 10.71 0.48 -10.18
N HIS A 115 11.72 1.33 -10.03
CA HIS A 115 12.12 1.86 -8.73
C HIS A 115 10.99 2.67 -8.07
N MET A 116 10.31 3.54 -8.81
CA MET A 116 9.13 4.26 -8.30
C MET A 116 8.05 3.28 -7.80
N ARG A 117 7.74 2.24 -8.56
CA ARG A 117 6.76 1.21 -8.17
C ARG A 117 7.18 0.51 -6.89
N MET A 118 8.43 0.06 -6.84
CA MET A 118 8.96 -0.69 -5.70
C MET A 118 9.07 0.14 -4.41
N TYR A 119 9.47 1.41 -4.49
CA TYR A 119 9.75 2.22 -3.30
C TYR A 119 8.61 3.18 -2.91
N ALA A 120 7.82 3.64 -3.89
CA ALA A 120 6.70 4.54 -3.63
C ALA A 120 5.36 3.78 -3.68
N ASP A 121 5.03 3.11 -4.79
CA ASP A 121 3.71 2.47 -4.92
C ASP A 121 3.50 1.35 -3.89
N SER A 122 4.51 0.53 -3.64
CA SER A 122 4.41 -0.58 -2.68
C SER A 122 4.04 -0.13 -1.26
N VAL A 123 4.42 1.09 -0.89
CA VAL A 123 4.14 1.65 0.44
C VAL A 123 2.81 2.40 0.45
N CYS A 124 2.52 3.13 -0.63
CA CYS A 124 1.40 4.07 -0.68
C CYS A 124 0.09 3.46 -1.15
N MET A 125 0.10 2.31 -1.84
CA MET A 125 -1.10 1.70 -2.41
C MET A 125 -2.09 1.18 -1.35
N SER A 126 -1.61 0.50 -0.30
CA SER A 126 -2.50 -0.17 0.68
C SER A 126 -3.45 0.81 1.38
N PRO A 127 -2.98 1.94 1.96
CA PRO A 127 -3.86 2.93 2.57
C PRO A 127 -4.87 3.53 1.58
N ALA A 128 -4.43 3.78 0.34
CA ALA A 128 -5.29 4.33 -0.71
C ALA A 128 -6.41 3.34 -1.09
N ILE A 129 -6.08 2.06 -1.29
CA ILE A 129 -7.07 1.01 -1.62
C ILE A 129 -8.06 0.80 -0.47
N LYS A 130 -7.59 0.83 0.77
CA LYS A 130 -8.46 0.75 1.96
C LYS A 130 -9.49 1.88 1.98
N SER A 131 -9.01 3.12 1.80
CA SER A 131 -9.84 4.34 1.76
C SER A 131 -10.85 4.28 0.60
N TYR A 132 -10.38 3.90 -0.59
CA TYR A 132 -11.21 3.72 -1.78
C TYR A 132 -12.30 2.68 -1.55
N THR A 133 -11.94 1.47 -1.10
CA THR A 133 -12.87 0.35 -0.87
C THR A 133 -13.95 0.71 0.15
N TYR A 134 -13.58 1.36 1.25
CA TYR A 134 -14.55 1.88 2.21
C TYR A 134 -15.51 2.88 1.55
N GLY A 135 -14.95 3.81 0.76
CA GLY A 135 -15.72 4.84 0.05
C GLY A 135 -16.69 4.30 -1.00
N VAL A 136 -16.32 3.23 -1.72
CA VAL A 136 -17.17 2.52 -2.68
C VAL A 136 -18.28 1.77 -1.94
N CYS A 137 -17.92 1.00 -0.91
CA CYS A 137 -18.88 0.28 -0.08
C CYS A 137 -19.95 1.19 0.54
N MET A 138 -19.55 2.35 1.06
CA MET A 138 -20.50 3.29 1.63
C MET A 138 -21.51 3.84 0.62
N LYS A 139 -21.18 3.82 -0.67
CA LYS A 139 -22.06 4.25 -1.78
C LYS A 139 -22.80 3.10 -2.45
N ASP A 140 -22.44 1.85 -2.15
CA ASP A 140 -23.00 0.66 -2.78
C ASP A 140 -24.53 0.60 -2.59
N PRO A 141 -25.32 0.58 -3.69
CA PRO A 141 -26.77 0.47 -3.63
C PRO A 141 -27.27 -0.80 -2.93
N GLN A 142 -26.53 -1.90 -3.00
CA GLN A 142 -26.94 -3.16 -2.35
C GLN A 142 -27.01 -3.01 -0.84
N PHE A 143 -26.19 -2.12 -0.28
CA PHE A 143 -26.19 -1.76 1.13
C PHE A 143 -27.15 -0.63 1.49
N LYS A 144 -27.91 -0.05 0.55
CA LYS A 144 -28.92 0.98 0.88
C LYS A 144 -30.04 0.45 1.78
N LYS A 145 -30.36 -0.84 1.68
CA LYS A 145 -31.42 -1.48 2.49
C LYS A 145 -30.93 -1.90 3.88
N ILE A 146 -29.62 -1.91 4.10
CA ILE A 146 -29.01 -2.23 5.39
C ILE A 146 -28.84 -0.92 6.16
N LEU A 147 -29.84 -0.58 6.98
CA LEU A 147 -29.81 0.64 7.78
C LEU A 147 -28.85 0.54 8.98
N LEU A 148 -28.67 -0.66 9.54
CA LEU A 148 -27.81 -0.93 10.68
C LEU A 148 -26.62 -1.79 10.26
N GLY A 149 -25.40 -1.42 10.65
CA GLY A 149 -24.19 -2.22 10.37
C GLY A 149 -23.48 -1.90 9.05
N LYS A 150 -24.00 -1.00 8.21
CA LYS A 150 -23.33 -0.64 6.93
C LYS A 150 -21.89 -0.15 7.12
N SER A 151 -21.67 0.73 8.10
CA SER A 151 -20.33 1.23 8.47
C SER A 151 -19.40 0.07 8.84
N GLU A 152 -19.90 -0.87 9.65
CA GLU A 152 -19.15 -2.01 10.18
C GLU A 152 -18.79 -2.99 9.05
N ILE A 153 -19.73 -3.24 8.13
CA ILE A 153 -19.51 -4.03 6.92
C ILE A 153 -18.42 -3.38 6.06
N CYS A 154 -18.52 -2.07 5.79
CA CYS A 154 -17.53 -1.37 4.98
C CYS A 154 -16.14 -1.30 5.64
N LYS A 155 -16.08 -1.16 6.97
CA LYS A 155 -14.82 -1.28 7.74
C LYS A 155 -14.25 -2.69 7.69
N CYS A 156 -15.11 -3.72 7.69
CA CYS A 156 -14.68 -5.10 7.50
C CYS A 156 -14.11 -5.31 6.10
N MET A 157 -14.83 -4.89 5.04
CA MET A 157 -14.41 -5.06 3.65
C MET A 157 -13.08 -4.37 3.37
N SER A 158 -12.95 -3.10 3.75
CA SER A 158 -11.71 -2.35 3.55
C SER A 158 -10.52 -2.96 4.28
N ARG A 159 -10.71 -3.56 5.47
CA ARG A 159 -9.65 -4.31 6.18
C ARG A 159 -9.23 -5.58 5.45
N TYR A 160 -10.19 -6.36 4.93
CA TYR A 160 -9.86 -7.58 4.19
C TYR A 160 -9.13 -7.29 2.88
N VAL A 161 -9.59 -6.28 2.13
CA VAL A 161 -8.91 -5.85 0.90
C VAL A 161 -7.50 -5.33 1.21
N ASP A 162 -7.34 -4.45 2.20
CA ASP A 162 -6.03 -3.94 2.66
C ASP A 162 -5.07 -5.10 3.00
N TYR A 163 -5.56 -6.09 3.73
CA TYR A 163 -4.78 -7.28 4.11
C TYR A 163 -4.39 -8.18 2.92
N TYR A 164 -5.28 -8.35 1.95
CA TYR A 164 -4.96 -9.10 0.73
C TYR A 164 -3.89 -8.37 -0.08
N ILE A 165 -4.11 -7.07 -0.30
CA ILE A 165 -3.26 -6.24 -1.12
C ILE A 165 -1.87 -6.11 -0.53
N GLY A 166 -1.75 -5.93 0.79
CA GLY A 166 -0.45 -5.92 1.46
C GLY A 166 0.43 -7.14 1.14
N ARG A 167 -0.17 -8.28 0.75
CA ARG A 167 0.55 -9.49 0.34
C ARG A 167 0.69 -9.66 -1.17
N GLN A 168 -0.15 -9.01 -1.96
CA GLN A 168 -0.14 -9.10 -3.43
C GLN A 168 0.50 -7.91 -4.14
N ILE A 169 0.85 -6.85 -3.41
CA ILE A 169 1.50 -5.65 -3.97
C ILE A 169 2.67 -6.00 -4.92
N PRO A 170 3.63 -6.88 -4.57
CA PRO A 170 4.71 -7.22 -5.50
C PRO A 170 4.20 -7.75 -6.85
N ASN A 171 3.22 -8.66 -6.82
CA ASN A 171 2.63 -9.24 -8.03
C ASN A 171 1.83 -8.20 -8.83
N ILE A 172 1.11 -7.32 -8.13
CA ILE A 172 0.36 -6.22 -8.75
C ILE A 172 1.32 -5.27 -9.48
N LEU A 173 2.42 -4.89 -8.85
CA LEU A 173 3.42 -3.99 -9.43
C LEU A 173 4.14 -4.59 -10.62
N VAL A 174 4.51 -5.88 -10.57
CA VAL A 174 5.10 -6.60 -11.71
C VAL A 174 4.14 -6.63 -12.90
N ARG A 175 2.85 -6.89 -12.67
CA ARG A 175 1.85 -6.83 -13.76
C ARG A 175 1.64 -5.42 -14.28
N ALA A 176 1.57 -4.42 -13.40
CA ALA A 176 1.47 -3.03 -13.83
C ALA A 176 2.66 -2.62 -14.70
N SER A 177 3.88 -3.05 -14.33
CA SER A 177 5.10 -2.80 -15.12
C SER A 177 5.06 -3.48 -16.49
N THR A 178 4.52 -4.69 -16.59
CA THR A 178 4.47 -5.42 -17.87
C THR A 178 3.31 -5.00 -18.77
N GLN A 179 2.15 -4.66 -18.20
CA GLN A 179 0.92 -4.35 -18.96
C GLN A 179 0.73 -2.86 -19.23
N GLU A 180 1.16 -1.99 -18.31
CA GLU A 180 1.14 -0.53 -18.46
C GLU A 180 2.54 0.06 -18.20
N PRO A 181 3.54 -0.28 -19.03
CA PRO A 181 4.94 0.03 -18.75
C PRO A 181 5.23 1.51 -18.55
N LEU A 182 4.50 2.39 -19.25
CA LEU A 182 4.64 3.85 -19.17
C LEU A 182 3.78 4.51 -18.08
N SER A 183 2.86 3.76 -17.46
CA SER A 183 1.97 4.29 -16.45
C SER A 183 2.72 4.55 -15.14
N LEU A 184 2.44 5.71 -14.55
CA LEU A 184 2.90 6.08 -13.21
C LEU A 184 1.84 5.80 -12.14
N ASP A 185 0.73 5.15 -12.48
CA ASP A 185 -0.41 4.95 -11.60
C ASP A 185 -0.80 3.48 -11.47
N ALA A 186 0.01 2.73 -10.71
CA ALA A 186 -0.26 1.33 -10.41
C ALA A 186 -1.56 1.12 -9.61
N LEU A 187 -2.01 2.14 -8.87
CA LEU A 187 -3.27 2.08 -8.12
C LEU A 187 -4.47 1.98 -9.06
N SER A 188 -4.62 2.89 -10.03
CA SER A 188 -5.75 2.82 -10.96
C SER A 188 -5.69 1.58 -11.84
N PHE A 189 -4.50 1.13 -12.25
CA PHE A 189 -4.34 -0.16 -12.94
C PHE A 189 -4.98 -1.30 -12.14
N PHE A 190 -4.66 -1.40 -10.85
CA PHE A 190 -5.20 -2.44 -9.99
C PHE A 190 -6.71 -2.28 -9.73
N LEU A 191 -7.19 -1.07 -9.43
CA LEU A 191 -8.60 -0.83 -9.11
C LEU A 191 -9.55 -1.04 -10.30
N ARG A 192 -9.05 -0.97 -11.54
CA ARG A 192 -9.80 -1.29 -12.76
C ARG A 192 -9.73 -2.77 -13.14
N SER A 193 -8.96 -3.58 -12.41
CA SER A 193 -8.77 -4.98 -12.75
C SER A 193 -9.95 -5.85 -12.32
N PRO A 194 -10.29 -6.92 -13.07
CA PRO A 194 -11.32 -7.89 -12.65
C PRO A 194 -11.02 -8.54 -11.30
N GLU A 195 -9.75 -8.60 -10.90
CA GLU A 195 -9.32 -9.12 -9.60
C GLU A 195 -9.86 -8.28 -8.45
N TYR A 196 -9.83 -6.95 -8.57
CA TYR A 196 -10.41 -6.06 -7.56
C TYR A 196 -11.92 -6.32 -7.39
N ASP A 197 -12.65 -6.42 -8.51
CA ASP A 197 -14.10 -6.67 -8.49
C ASP A 197 -14.46 -8.01 -7.85
N GLN A 198 -13.72 -9.07 -8.19
CA GLN A 198 -13.90 -10.41 -7.60
C GLN A 198 -13.67 -10.38 -6.08
N MET A 199 -12.61 -9.72 -5.63
CA MET A 199 -12.33 -9.58 -4.21
C MET A 199 -13.36 -8.73 -3.49
N TYR A 200 -13.76 -7.62 -4.09
CA TYR A 200 -14.79 -6.75 -3.53
C TYR A 200 -16.08 -7.55 -3.30
N GLY A 201 -16.52 -8.33 -4.30
CA GLY A 201 -17.68 -9.21 -4.19
C GLY A 201 -17.54 -10.27 -3.09
N MET A 202 -16.42 -10.99 -3.04
CA MET A 202 -16.16 -12.01 -2.02
C MET A 202 -16.18 -11.43 -0.59
N TYR A 203 -15.49 -10.31 -0.37
CA TYR A 203 -15.43 -9.69 0.96
C TYR A 203 -16.74 -9.00 1.35
N ARG A 204 -17.56 -8.59 0.37
CA ARG A 204 -18.91 -8.10 0.60
C ARG A 204 -19.77 -9.14 1.31
N GLU A 205 -19.88 -10.34 0.73
CA GLU A 205 -20.70 -11.43 1.29
C GLU A 205 -20.18 -11.90 2.66
N ARG A 206 -18.86 -12.04 2.78
CA ARG A 206 -18.21 -12.42 4.03
C ARG A 206 -18.50 -11.42 5.15
N CYS A 207 -18.24 -10.14 4.91
CA CYS A 207 -18.42 -9.11 5.92
C CYS A 207 -19.89 -8.88 6.26
N TYR A 208 -20.79 -9.01 5.30
CA TYR A 208 -22.23 -9.00 5.56
C TYR A 208 -22.57 -10.09 6.58
N THR A 209 -22.18 -11.34 6.31
CA THR A 209 -22.46 -12.49 7.19
C THR A 209 -21.85 -12.30 8.59
N GLU A 210 -20.57 -11.92 8.68
CA GLU A 210 -19.88 -11.72 9.96
C GLU A 210 -20.55 -10.64 10.82
N VAL A 211 -20.94 -9.51 10.22
CA VAL A 211 -21.58 -8.40 10.95
C VAL A 211 -23.01 -8.76 11.35
N THR A 212 -23.81 -9.34 10.45
CA THR A 212 -25.19 -9.73 10.78
C THR A 212 -25.21 -10.80 11.87
N TYR A 213 -24.32 -11.78 11.81
CA TYR A 213 -24.20 -12.81 12.86
C TYR A 213 -23.78 -12.20 14.20
N SER A 214 -22.82 -11.27 14.20
CA SER A 214 -22.40 -10.59 15.42
C SER A 214 -23.51 -9.74 16.04
N GLN A 215 -24.40 -9.15 15.23
CA GLN A 215 -25.54 -8.38 15.72
C GLN A 215 -26.67 -9.25 16.27
N ALA A 216 -26.91 -10.42 15.68
CA ALA A 216 -27.96 -11.34 16.13
C ALA A 216 -27.66 -12.02 17.48
N ASN A 217 -26.39 -12.03 17.91
CA ASN A 217 -25.93 -12.69 19.13
C ASN A 217 -25.47 -11.70 20.22
N LYS A 218 -25.92 -10.45 20.16
CA LYS A 218 -25.74 -9.41 21.20
C LYS A 218 -27.08 -9.13 21.87
#